data_AF-A0A661F4M5-F1
#
_entry.id   AF-A0A661F4M5-F1
#
_cell.length_a   1.000
_cell.length_b   1.000
_cell.length_c   1.000
_cell.angle_alpha   90.00
_cell.angle_beta   90.00
_cell.angle_gamma   90.00
#
_symmetry.space_group_name_H-M   'P 1'
#
loop_
_entity.id
_entity.type
_entity.pdbx_description
1 polymer ?
#
loop_
_entity_poly.entity_id
_entity_poly.type
_entity_poly.pdbx_seq_one_letter_code
_entity_poly.pdbx_strand_id
1 'polypeptide(L)' 'IQVGSFSQKQNAIEFRDKLRKNKFTAYVDSASNNQGTLYRLRVGPELGKKIALKTQQRLESLYKVKTLLVVE' A
#
# COMPACT_ATOMS: atom_id res chain seq x y z
N ILE A 1 3.36 -3.72 4.49
CA ILE A 1 4.11 -2.83 3.56
C ILE A 1 3.33 -1.53 3.38
N GLN A 2 3.89 -0.35 3.63
CA GLN A 2 3.23 0.92 3.32
C GLN A 2 3.64 1.35 1.91
N VAL A 3 2.70 1.35 0.98
CA VAL A 3 2.96 1.69 -0.43
C VAL A 3 2.72 3.16 -0.73
N GLY A 4 2.02 3.88 0.15
CA GLY A 4 1.83 5.32 0.02
C GLY A 4 0.88 5.87 1.07
N SER A 5 0.84 7.20 1.17
CA SER A 5 -0.11 7.95 1.97
C SER A 5 -0.74 9.01 1.07
N PHE A 6 -2.07 9.05 1.02
CA PHE A 6 -2.82 9.96 0.16
C PHE A 6 -3.71 10.86 1.02
N SER A 7 -3.83 12.13 0.65
CA SER A 7 -4.81 13.04 1.27
C SER A 7 -6.21 12.88 0.67
N GLN A 8 -6.31 12.24 -0.51
CA GLN A 8 -7.58 11.98 -1.20
C GLN A 8 -7.93 10.49 -1.18
N LYS A 9 -9.17 10.20 -0.78
CA LYS A 9 -9.73 8.84 -0.73
C LYS A 9 -9.69 8.14 -2.08
N GLN A 10 -10.00 8.88 -3.15
CA GLN A 10 -10.13 8.35 -4.50
C GLN A 10 -8.81 7.78 -5.01
N ASN A 11 -7.72 8.55 -4.90
CA ASN A 11 -6.36 8.10 -5.24
C ASN A 11 -5.96 6.85 -4.45
N ALA A 12 -6.29 6.80 -3.15
CA ALA A 12 -6.00 5.64 -2.31
C ALA A 12 -6.78 4.39 -2.77
N ILE A 13 -8.06 4.53 -3.12
CA ILE A 13 -8.90 3.43 -3.62
C ILE A 13 -8.41 2.94 -4.98
N GLU A 14 -8.09 3.84 -5.91
CA GLU A 14 -7.59 3.45 -7.23
C GLU A 14 -6.28 2.67 -7.15
N PHE A 15 -5.34 3.13 -6.32
CA PHE A 15 -4.10 2.39 -6.09
C PHE A 15 -4.35 1.04 -5.40
N ARG A 16 -5.25 0.99 -4.41
CA ARG A 16 -5.66 -0.28 -3.78
C ARG A 16 -6.21 -1.27 -4.81
N ASP A 17 -7.05 -0.81 -5.73
CA ASP A 17 -7.67 -1.65 -6.75
C ASP A 17 -6.62 -2.18 -7.74
N LYS A 18 -5.70 -1.31 -8.17
CA LYS A 18 -4.53 -1.71 -8.99
C LYS A 18 -3.69 -2.79 -8.31
N LEU A 19 -3.46 -2.68 -7.01
CA LEU A 19 -2.73 -3.66 -6.23
C LEU A 19 -3.48 -4.99 -6.13
N ARG A 20 -4.78 -4.95 -5.82
CA ARG A 20 -5.65 -6.13 -5.75
C ARG A 20 -5.75 -6.86 -7.10
N LYS A 21 -5.80 -6.12 -8.21
CA LYS A 21 -5.77 -6.69 -9.57
C LYS A 21 -4.53 -7.54 -9.83
N ASN A 22 -3.40 -7.18 -9.23
CA ASN A 22 -2.15 -7.93 -9.35
C ASN A 22 -2.00 -9.03 -8.28
N LYS A 23 -3.11 -9.46 -7.66
CA LYS A 23 -3.16 -10.45 -6.57
C LYS A 23 -2.43 -10.01 -5.29
N PHE A 24 -2.25 -8.70 -5.07
CA PHE A 24 -1.71 -8.18 -3.82
C PHE A 24 -2.83 -7.84 -2.84
N THR A 25 -2.68 -8.24 -1.58
CA THR A 25 -3.64 -7.93 -0.52
C THR A 25 -3.44 -6.49 -0.03
N ALA A 26 -4.02 -5.52 -0.73
CA ALA A 26 -3.98 -4.11 -0.33
C ALA A 26 -5.22 -3.65 0.46
N TYR A 27 -4.99 -2.77 1.43
CA TYR A 27 -6.01 -2.11 2.25
C TYR A 27 -5.68 -0.63 2.43
N VAL A 28 -6.72 0.19 2.43
CA VAL A 28 -6.63 1.63 2.70
C VAL A 28 -7.12 1.84 4.12
N ASP A 29 -6.28 2.46 4.93
CA ASP A 29 -6.60 2.87 6.28
C ASP A 29 -6.84 4.38 6.30
N SER A 30 -8.02 4.80 6.72
CA SER A 30 -8.36 6.22 6.84
C SER A 30 -8.15 6.68 8.28
N ALA A 31 -7.08 7.42 8.51
CA ALA A 31 -6.81 8.07 9.78
C ALA A 31 -7.30 9.52 9.71
N SER A 32 -8.35 9.84 10.45
CA SER A 32 -8.79 11.23 10.64
C SER A 32 -8.10 11.79 11.87
N ASN A 33 -7.31 12.84 11.70
CA ASN A 33 -6.63 13.53 12.79
C ASN A 33 -7.08 15.00 12.85
N ASN A 34 -6.72 15.73 13.90
CA ASN A 34 -7.11 17.14 14.10
C ASN A 34 -6.67 18.10 12.97
N GLN A 35 -5.79 17.65 12.07
CA GLN A 35 -5.26 18.38 10.90
C GLN A 35 -5.85 17.92 9.55
N GLY A 36 -6.70 16.89 9.53
CA GLY A 36 -7.34 16.38 8.31
C GLY A 36 -7.41 14.85 8.21
N THR A 37 -8.01 14.37 7.12
CA THR A 37 -8.15 12.95 6.82
C THR A 37 -6.99 12.45 5.95
N LEU A 38 -6.26 11.46 6.43
CA LEU A 38 -5.16 10.81 5.72
C LEU A 38 -5.54 9.37 5.38
N TYR A 39 -5.29 8.98 4.14
CA TYR A 39 -5.54 7.64 3.63
C TYR A 39 -4.21 6.92 3.44
N ARG A 40 -3.84 6.07 4.39
CA ARG A 40 -2.62 5.26 4.34
C ARG A 40 -2.92 3.99 3.56
N LEU A 41 -2.24 3.81 2.44
CA LEU A 41 -2.35 2.59 1.65
C LEU A 41 -1.28 1.60 2.10
N ARG A 42 -1.75 0.46 2.59
CA ARG A 42 -0.91 -0.63 3.07
C ARG A 42 -1.20 -1.90 2.26
N VAL A 43 -0.16 -2.70 2.03
CA VAL A 43 -0.21 -4.01 1.40
C VAL A 43 0.23 -5.04 2.41
N GLY A 44 -0.68 -5.97 2.70
CA GLY A 44 -0.52 -7.22 3.43
C GLY A 44 -0.14 -7.08 4.90
N PRO A 45 -0.62 -8.02 5.74
CA PRO A 45 0.21 -8.86 6.57
C PRO A 45 0.57 -10.12 5.75
N GLU A 46 1.76 -10.15 5.17
CA GLU A 46 2.22 -11.38 4.49
C GLU A 46 2.86 -12.29 5.54
N LEU A 47 2.50 -13.59 5.51
CA LEU A 47 2.99 -14.64 6.42
C LEU A 47 4.52 -14.77 6.50
N GLY A 48 5.26 -14.13 5.59
CA GLY A 48 6.71 -14.09 5.66
C GLY A 48 7.32 -12.91 4.92
N LYS A 49 8.39 -12.38 5.50
CA LYS A 49 9.22 -11.28 4.95
C LYS A 49 9.65 -11.55 3.50
N LYS A 50 9.87 -12.83 3.11
CA LYS A 50 10.17 -13.25 1.73
C LYS A 50 9.04 -12.96 0.74
N ILE A 51 7.79 -13.19 1.13
CA ILE A 51 6.62 -12.96 0.29
C ILE A 51 6.44 -11.44 0.13
N ALA A 52 6.52 -10.71 1.25
CA ALA A 52 6.47 -9.26 1.27
C ALA A 52 7.56 -8.61 0.37
N LEU A 53 8.79 -9.12 0.40
CA LEU A 53 9.89 -8.66 -0.47
C LEU A 53 9.64 -8.96 -1.95
N LYS A 54 9.17 -10.17 -2.29
CA LYS A 54 8.81 -10.50 -3.69
C LYS A 54 7.70 -9.60 -4.22
N THR A 55 6.70 -9.35 -3.38
CA THR A 55 5.60 -8.43 -3.64
C THR A 55 6.13 -7.02 -3.84
N GLN A 56 7.02 -6.55 -2.96
CA GLN A 56 7.67 -5.24 -3.04
C GLN A 56 8.45 -5.08 -4.35
N GLN A 57 9.32 -6.03 -4.69
CA GLN A 57 10.11 -5.97 -5.93
C GLN A 57 9.21 -5.97 -7.17
N ARG A 58 8.17 -6.82 -7.20
CA ARG A 58 7.19 -6.77 -8.30
C ARG A 58 6.49 -5.42 -8.37
N LEU A 59 6.16 -4.83 -7.24
CA LEU A 59 5.51 -3.53 -7.15
C LEU A 59 6.41 -2.40 -7.67
N GLU A 60 7.66 -2.36 -7.24
CA GLU A 60 8.64 -1.38 -7.72
C GLU A 60 8.89 -1.54 -9.22
N SER A 61 8.97 -2.78 -9.73
CA SER A 61 9.15 -3.02 -11.17
C SER A 61 7.90 -2.68 -11.99
N LEU A 62 6.69 -3.02 -11.52
CA LEU A 62 5.45 -2.80 -12.28
C LEU A 62 4.97 -1.35 -12.25
N TYR A 63 5.11 -0.70 -11.09
CA TYR A 63 4.52 0.61 -10.85
C TYR A 63 5.56 1.73 -10.77
N LYS A 64 6.87 1.43 -10.74
CA LYS A 64 7.95 2.42 -10.49
C LYS A 64 7.67 3.31 -9.28
N VAL A 65 6.92 2.80 -8.31
CA VAL A 65 6.57 3.53 -7.09
C VAL A 65 7.52 3.12 -5.98
N LYS A 66 8.07 4.11 -5.27
CA LYS A 66 8.84 3.86 -4.04
C LYS A 66 7.89 3.32 -2.97
N THR A 67 7.94 2.01 -2.74
CA THR A 67 7.19 1.37 -1.67
C THR A 67 8.06 1.28 -0.42
N LEU A 68 7.49 1.61 0.74
CA LEU A 68 8.16 1.51 2.04
C LEU A 68 7.75 0.20 2.71
N LEU A 69 8.69 -0.75 2.78
CA LEU A 69 8.49 -1.98 3.53
C LEU A 69 8.54 -1.69 5.03
N VAL A 70 7.39 -1.37 5.61
CA VAL A 70 7.22 -1.30 7.07
C VAL A 70 7.24 -2.74 7.58
N VAL A 71 8.39 -3.12 8.13
CA VAL A 71 8.56 -4.31 8.98
C VAL A 71 8.60 -3.78 10.41
N GLU A 72 7.55 -4.08 11.17
CA GLU A 72 7.54 -3.89 12.61
C GLU A 72 8.20 -5.11 13.27
#